data_AF-A0A081GLQ2-F1
#
_entry.id   AF-A0A081GLQ2-F1
#
_cell.length_a   1.000
_cell.length_b   1.000
_cell.length_c   1.000
_cell.angle_alpha   90.00
_cell.angle_beta   90.00
_cell.angle_gamma   90.00
#
_symmetry.space_group_name_H-M   'P 1'
#
loop_
_entity.id
_entity.type
_entity.pdbx_description
1 polymer ?
#
loop_
_entity_poly.entity_id
_entity_poly.type
_entity_poly.pdbx_seq_one_letter_code
_entity_poly.pdbx_strand_id
1 'polypeptide(L)'
;MTSFLSQIFPVVYGACFVFLLWQAFRVMGQGFRAFPRSGDGGESLPEVGGRAGDRTGRLTIHPELLDADGQLTKEDLLTVRFSGDNEQPAFPSDPN
;
A
#
# COMPACT_ATOMS: atom_id res chain seq x y z
N MET A 1 39.21 -39.88 15.75
CA MET A 1 38.46 -39.35 14.58
C MET A 1 36.97 -39.09 14.91
N THR A 2 36.35 -39.85 15.82
CA THR A 2 34.96 -39.64 16.27
C THR A 2 34.72 -38.36 17.07
N SER A 3 35.67 -37.95 17.93
CA SER A 3 35.57 -36.70 18.71
C SER A 3 35.42 -35.44 17.86
N PHE A 4 36.13 -35.36 16.72
CA PHE A 4 36.02 -34.22 15.82
C PHE A 4 34.63 -34.15 15.17
N LEU A 5 34.04 -35.30 14.83
CA LEU A 5 32.67 -35.36 14.32
C LEU A 5 31.67 -34.87 15.38
N SER A 6 31.78 -35.35 16.61
CA SER A 6 30.89 -34.92 17.71
C SER A 6 31.00 -33.43 18.04
N GLN A 7 32.16 -32.82 17.82
CA GLN A 7 32.37 -31.39 18.03
C GLN A 7 31.88 -30.52 16.86
N ILE A 8 31.94 -31.04 15.61
CA ILE A 8 31.54 -30.28 14.42
C ILE A 8 30.03 -30.28 14.20
N PHE A 9 29.32 -31.37 14.57
CA PHE A 9 27.86 -31.45 14.46
C PHE A 9 27.10 -30.29 15.14
N PRO A 10 27.36 -29.95 16.41
CA PRO A 10 26.65 -28.83 17.05
C PRO A 10 26.99 -27.48 16.40
N VAL A 11 28.22 -27.30 15.90
CA VAL A 11 28.63 -26.07 15.22
C VAL A 11 27.90 -25.91 13.89
N VAL A 12 27.85 -26.98 13.08
CA VAL A 12 27.12 -26.99 11.81
C VAL A 12 25.63 -26.78 12.05
N TYR A 13 25.04 -27.46 13.04
CA TYR A 13 23.64 -27.29 13.38
C TYR A 13 23.33 -25.86 13.84
N GLY A 14 24.17 -25.28 14.69
CA GLY A 14 24.07 -23.89 15.12
C GLY A 14 24.17 -22.91 13.96
N ALA A 15 25.11 -23.13 13.04
CA ALA A 15 25.26 -22.30 11.83
C ALA A 15 24.02 -22.38 10.93
N CYS A 16 23.49 -23.59 10.70
CA CYS A 16 22.24 -23.77 9.96
C CYS A 16 21.06 -23.09 10.64
N PHE A 17 20.94 -23.20 11.97
CA PHE A 17 19.88 -22.55 12.73
C PHE A 17 19.94 -21.02 12.60
N VAL A 18 21.11 -20.41 12.78
CA VAL A 18 21.30 -18.96 12.61
C VAL A 18 21.00 -18.53 11.17
N PHE A 19 21.42 -19.32 10.19
CA PHE A 19 21.16 -19.05 8.77
C PHE A 19 19.65 -19.06 8.46
N LEU A 20 18.93 -20.08 8.92
CA LEU A 20 17.48 -20.18 8.76
C LEU A 20 16.75 -19.03 9.46
N LEU A 21 17.19 -18.68 10.67
CA LEU A 21 16.63 -17.57 11.43
C LEU A 21 16.84 -16.24 10.67
N TRP A 22 18.03 -16.02 10.13
CA TRP A 22 18.32 -14.84 9.31
C TRP A 22 17.48 -14.80 8.03
N GLN A 23 17.31 -15.94 7.35
CA GLN A 23 16.44 -16.04 6.19
C GLN A 23 14.99 -15.67 6.53
N ALA A 24 14.44 -16.19 7.63
CA ALA A 24 13.09 -15.88 8.08
C ALA A 24 12.92 -14.37 8.34
N PHE A 25 13.86 -13.75 9.07
CA PHE A 25 13.84 -12.31 9.32
C PHE A 25 14.00 -11.48 8.03
N ARG A 26 14.86 -11.92 7.11
CA ARG A 26 15.06 -11.25 5.82
C ARG A 26 13.78 -11.28 4.97
N VAL A 27 13.11 -12.44 4.88
CA VAL A 27 11.84 -12.59 4.16
C VAL A 27 10.75 -11.73 4.79
N MET A 28 10.66 -11.71 6.12
CA MET A 28 9.69 -10.87 6.83
C MET A 28 9.95 -9.37 6.60
N GLY A 29 11.21 -8.93 6.60
CA GLY A 29 11.59 -7.54 6.30
C GLY A 29 11.27 -7.11 4.86
N GLN A 30 11.27 -8.04 3.90
CA GLN A 30 10.81 -7.80 2.53
C GLN A 30 9.28 -7.73 2.45
N GLY A 31 8.56 -8.55 3.24
CA GLY A 31 7.10 -8.47 3.36
C GLY A 31 6.60 -7.12 3.89
N PHE A 32 7.35 -6.47 4.79
CA PHE A 32 7.05 -5.10 5.24
C PHE A 32 7.39 -4.01 4.22
N ARG A 33 8.36 -4.23 3.32
CA ARG A 33 8.70 -3.31 2.23
C ARG A 33 7.75 -3.41 1.03
N ALA A 34 7.02 -4.51 0.91
CA ALA A 34 5.98 -4.70 -0.10
C ALA A 34 4.65 -4.02 0.26
N PHE A 35 4.51 -3.50 1.48
CA PHE A 35 3.48 -2.51 1.75
C PHE A 35 4.01 -1.16 1.28
N PRO A 36 3.49 -0.58 0.18
CA PRO A 36 3.76 0.81 -0.11
C PRO A 36 3.33 1.60 1.13
N ARG A 37 4.32 2.20 1.80
CA ARG A 37 4.07 3.30 2.72
C ARG A 37 3.61 4.44 1.83
N SER A 38 2.31 4.47 1.53
CA SER A 38 1.63 5.55 0.83
C SER A 38 1.85 6.82 1.65
N GLY A 39 2.94 7.54 1.39
CA GLY A 39 3.33 8.69 2.19
C GLY A 39 4.73 9.25 1.94
N ASP A 40 5.69 8.48 1.39
CA ASP A 40 7.02 9.03 1.07
C ASP A 40 7.33 8.85 -0.42
N GLY A 41 6.86 9.80 -1.22
CA GLY A 41 7.12 9.81 -2.64
C GLY A 41 6.30 10.86 -3.37
N GLY A 42 6.67 12.12 -3.18
CA GLY A 42 6.70 13.14 -4.22
C GLY A 42 5.42 13.45 -5.01
N GLU A 43 5.08 14.74 -4.95
CA GLU A 43 4.33 15.49 -5.97
C GLU A 43 2.82 15.60 -5.72
N SER A 44 2.49 16.79 -5.21
CA SER A 44 1.20 17.46 -5.27
C SER A 44 0.42 17.14 -6.54
N LEU A 45 -0.65 16.35 -6.43
CA LEU A 45 -1.75 16.41 -7.38
C LEU A 45 -2.84 17.34 -6.83
N PRO A 46 -3.49 18.15 -7.68
CA PRO A 46 -4.43 19.16 -7.24
C PRO A 46 -5.68 18.48 -6.68
N GLU A 47 -6.03 18.88 -5.45
CA GLU A 47 -7.27 18.59 -4.75
C GLU A 47 -8.46 19.09 -5.61
N VAL A 48 -8.96 18.25 -6.51
CA VAL A 48 -10.23 18.48 -7.21
C VAL A 48 -11.29 17.58 -6.59
N GLY A 49 -12.04 18.15 -5.64
CA GLY A 49 -13.38 17.69 -5.30
C GLY A 49 -13.48 16.84 -4.03
N GLY A 50 -14.01 17.47 -2.98
CA GLY A 50 -14.66 16.75 -1.88
C GLY A 50 -13.83 16.64 -0.61
N ARG A 51 -13.88 17.69 0.21
CA ARG A 51 -13.49 17.64 1.62
C ARG A 51 -14.36 16.64 2.37
N ALA A 52 -13.93 15.38 2.41
CA ALA A 52 -14.28 14.43 3.46
C ALA A 52 -12.96 13.98 4.08
N GLY A 53 -12.45 14.78 5.01
CA GLY A 53 -11.28 14.41 5.80
C GLY A 53 -11.53 13.05 6.42
N ASP A 54 -10.72 12.07 6.03
CA ASP A 54 -10.79 10.73 6.57
C ASP A 54 -10.72 10.81 8.12
N ARG A 55 -11.75 10.28 8.78
CA ARG A 55 -11.88 10.30 10.24
C ARG A 55 -10.86 9.40 10.93
N THR A 56 -10.16 8.54 10.19
CA THR A 56 -9.16 7.62 10.72
C THR A 56 -7.72 8.17 10.62
N GLY A 57 -7.52 9.32 9.97
CA GLY A 57 -6.20 9.87 9.67
C GLY A 57 -5.38 8.98 8.73
N ARG A 58 -6.03 8.02 8.05
CA ARG A 58 -5.44 7.07 7.11
C ARG A 58 -5.99 7.37 5.73
N LEU A 59 -5.12 7.49 4.74
CA LEU A 59 -5.55 7.62 3.36
C LEU A 59 -6.39 6.40 2.98
N THR A 60 -7.71 6.58 2.84
CA THR A 60 -8.63 5.55 2.38
C THR A 60 -8.79 5.74 0.87
N ILE A 61 -8.28 4.77 0.11
CA ILE A 61 -8.47 4.70 -1.34
C ILE A 61 -9.68 3.79 -1.56
N HIS A 62 -10.67 4.25 -2.33
CA HIS A 62 -11.82 3.42 -2.70
C HIS A 62 -11.32 2.19 -3.49
N PRO A 63 -11.83 0.97 -3.24
CA PRO A 63 -11.34 -0.25 -3.90
C PRO A 63 -11.53 -0.24 -5.41
N GLU A 64 -12.49 0.54 -5.91
CA GLU A 64 -12.75 0.75 -7.34
C GLU A 64 -11.63 1.55 -8.04
N LEU A 65 -10.77 2.23 -7.28
CA LEU A 65 -9.61 2.95 -7.80
C LEU A 65 -8.35 2.08 -7.83
N LEU A 66 -8.47 0.78 -7.51
CA LEU A 66 -7.35 -0.15 -7.48
C LEU A 66 -7.48 -1.17 -8.63
N ASP A 67 -6.35 -1.49 -9.27
CA ASP A 67 -6.27 -2.56 -10.25
C ASP A 67 -6.21 -3.95 -9.58
N ALA A 68 -6.16 -5.00 -10.40
CA ALA A 68 -6.07 -6.39 -9.92
C ALA A 68 -4.82 -6.68 -9.08
N ASP A 69 -3.78 -5.87 -9.23
CA ASP A 69 -2.50 -5.96 -8.51
C ASP A 69 -2.48 -5.05 -7.26
N GLY A 70 -3.59 -4.34 -6.98
CA GLY A 70 -3.74 -3.43 -5.84
C GLY A 70 -3.00 -2.10 -5.98
N GLN A 71 -2.61 -1.71 -7.20
CA GLN A 71 -2.07 -0.39 -7.51
C GLN A 71 -3.18 0.57 -7.93
N LEU A 72 -2.91 1.88 -7.90
CA LEU A 72 -3.88 2.86 -8.36
C LEU A 72 -4.17 2.66 -9.86
N THR A 73 -5.44 2.42 -10.18
CA THR A 73 -5.88 2.18 -11.55
C THR A 73 -5.61 3.41 -12.41
N LYS A 74 -5.09 3.18 -13.62
CA LYS A 74 -4.86 4.21 -14.64
C LYS A 74 -5.90 4.14 -15.77
N GLU A 75 -6.89 3.27 -15.61
CA GLU A 75 -7.94 3.08 -16.60
C GLU A 75 -8.98 4.21 -16.51
N ASP A 76 -9.60 4.52 -17.66
CA ASP A 76 -10.68 5.49 -17.70
C ASP A 76 -11.93 4.90 -17.03
N LEU A 77 -12.25 5.39 -15.83
CA LEU A 77 -13.43 4.97 -15.09
C LEU A 77 -14.70 5.54 -15.74
N LEU A 78 -15.63 4.66 -16.08
CA LEU A 78 -16.93 5.06 -16.61
C LEU A 78 -17.75 5.76 -15.51
N THR A 79 -18.03 7.04 -15.69
CA THR A 79 -18.93 7.78 -14.79
C THR A 79 -20.26 8.02 -15.49
N VAL A 80 -21.35 7.54 -14.89
CA VAL A 80 -22.70 7.84 -15.38
C VAL A 80 -23.14 9.15 -14.74
N ARG A 81 -23.25 10.21 -15.55
CA ARG A 81 -23.89 11.45 -15.12
C ARG A 81 -25.38 11.35 -15.43
N PHE A 82 -26.20 11.30 -14.38
CA PHE A 82 -27.64 11.44 -14.53
C PHE A 82 -27.94 12.92 -14.75
N SER A 83 -27.99 13.35 -16.00
CA SER A 83 -28.63 14.61 -16.37
C SER A 83 -30.14 14.39 -16.37
N GLY A 84 -30.76 14.45 -15.19
CA GLY A 84 -32.17 14.82 -15.10
C GLY A 84 -32.27 16.30 -15.43
N ASP A 85 -33.21 16.66 -16.28
CA ASP A 85 -33.34 18.00 -16.85
C ASP A 85 -33.20 19.12 -15.81
N ASN A 86 -32.26 20.03 -16.12
CA ASN A 86 -32.29 21.46 -15.82
C ASN A 86 -32.04 21.94 -14.39
N GLU A 87 -30.78 21.97 -13.91
CA GLU A 87 -30.29 23.07 -13.06
C GLU A 87 -28.82 23.41 -13.39
N GLN A 88 -28.63 24.66 -13.84
CA GLN A 88 -27.35 25.35 -13.97
C GLN A 88 -26.49 25.11 -12.71
N PRO A 89 -25.16 24.86 -12.82
CA PRO A 89 -24.32 24.79 -11.63
C PRO A 89 -24.36 26.14 -10.91
N ALA A 90 -25.10 26.23 -9.80
CA ALA A 90 -25.06 27.38 -8.91
C ALA A 90 -23.67 27.43 -8.29
N PHE A 91 -22.85 28.37 -8.76
CA PHE A 91 -21.64 28.73 -8.04
C PHE A 91 -22.05 29.41 -6.74
N PRO A 92 -21.40 29.11 -5.60
CA PRO A 92 -21.77 29.62 -4.27
C PRO A 92 -21.62 31.15 -4.09
N SER A 93 -21.48 31.90 -5.17
CA SER A 93 -21.21 33.34 -5.21
C SER A 93 -22.26 34.16 -5.97
N ASP A 94 -23.37 33.60 -6.45
CA ASP A 94 -24.43 34.40 -7.08
C ASP A 94 -25.39 35.00 -6.03
N PRO A 95 -25.51 36.34 -5.94
CA PRO A 95 -26.52 37.01 -5.12
C PRO A 95 -27.89 36.98 -5.81
N ASN A 96 -28.93 36.80 -4.99
CA ASN A 96 -30.36 36.74 -5.36
C ASN A 96 -30.88 38.04 -5.99
#